data_AF-A0A0J6WIT6-F1
#
_entry.id   AF-A0A0J6WIT6-F1
#
_cell.length_a   1.000
_cell.length_b   1.000
_cell.length_c   1.000
_cell.angle_alpha   90.00
_cell.angle_beta   90.00
_cell.angle_gamma   90.00
#
_symmetry.space_group_name_H-M   'P 1'
#
loop_
_entity.id
_entity.type
_entity.pdbx_description
1 polymer ?
#
loop_
_entity_poly.entity_id
_entity_poly.type
_entity_poly.pdbx_seq_one_letter_code
_entity_poly.pdbx_strand_id
1 'polypeptide(L)'
;MTASHNDPGHEIIDLDRDDATVEADSPRARCSCGVRRTVLRHNAVSPCAGRAMARLKEAHPEEYGRYLRDAKAEALAEFETTWRRHLAGDHSQR
;
A
#
# COMPACT_ATOMS: atom_id res chain seq x y z
N MET A 1 -27.75 8.78 20.75
CA MET A 1 -27.96 8.10 19.46
C MET A 1 -26.88 8.59 18.51
N THR A 2 -25.75 7.88 18.45
CA THR A 2 -24.59 8.25 17.63
C THR A 2 -24.49 7.28 16.47
N ALA A 3 -24.96 7.70 15.29
CA ALA A 3 -24.75 6.97 14.05
C ALA A 3 -23.31 7.22 13.58
N SER A 4 -22.41 6.31 13.94
CA SER A 4 -21.07 6.21 13.36
C SER A 4 -21.23 5.83 11.89
N HIS A 5 -21.01 6.79 10.99
CA HIS A 5 -20.95 6.55 9.56
C HIS A 5 -19.67 5.76 9.27
N ASN A 6 -19.80 4.43 9.17
CA ASN A 6 -18.79 3.60 8.52
C ASN A 6 -18.90 3.87 7.02
N ASP A 7 -17.92 4.59 6.48
CA ASP A 7 -17.72 4.74 5.05
C ASP A 7 -17.29 3.39 4.45
N PRO A 8 -18.12 2.73 3.62
CA PRO A 8 -17.80 1.43 3.03
C PRO A 8 -17.10 1.67 1.68
N GLY A 9 -15.91 2.25 1.70
CA GLY A 9 -15.27 2.75 0.47
C GLY A 9 -13.89 2.22 0.14
N HIS A 10 -13.10 1.82 1.13
CA HIS A 10 -11.70 1.44 0.92
C HIS A 10 -11.33 0.16 1.66
N GLU A 11 -11.89 -0.97 1.20
CA GLU A 11 -11.24 -2.25 1.44
C GLU A 11 -9.90 -2.22 0.70
N ILE A 12 -8.79 -2.13 1.43
CA ILE A 12 -7.46 -2.36 0.87
C ILE A 12 -7.43 -3.85 0.51
N ILE A 13 -7.77 -4.16 -0.74
CA ILE A 13 -7.64 -5.50 -1.28
C ILE A 13 -6.15 -5.81 -1.32
N ASP A 14 -5.68 -6.54 -0.32
CA ASP A 14 -4.38 -7.16 -0.32
C ASP A 14 -4.39 -8.27 -1.38
N LEU A 15 -4.03 -7.90 -2.61
CA LEU A 15 -3.90 -8.78 -3.77
C LEU A 15 -2.87 -9.90 -3.54
N ASP A 16 -2.07 -9.83 -2.47
CA ASP A 16 -1.08 -10.83 -2.09
C ASP A 16 -1.58 -11.75 -0.96
N ARG A 17 -2.82 -11.58 -0.47
CA ARG A 17 -3.40 -12.43 0.58
C ARG A 17 -3.82 -13.78 0.04
N ASP A 18 -2.82 -14.63 -0.14
CA ASP A 18 -3.00 -16.04 -0.36
C ASP A 18 -3.40 -16.75 0.94
N ASP A 19 -4.20 -17.82 0.81
CA ASP A 19 -4.67 -18.78 1.84
C ASP A 19 -3.50 -19.61 2.45
N ALA A 20 -2.41 -18.93 2.79
CA ALA A 20 -1.09 -19.47 3.11
C ALA A 20 -0.99 -20.06 4.54
N THR A 21 -2.05 -19.96 5.33
CA THR A 21 -2.08 -20.42 6.72
C THR A 21 -1.98 -21.95 6.82
N VAL A 22 -2.44 -22.69 5.79
CA VAL A 22 -2.51 -24.16 5.83
C VAL A 22 -1.16 -24.83 5.51
N GLU A 23 -0.24 -24.14 4.83
CA GLU A 23 1.02 -24.71 4.30
C GLU A 23 2.28 -24.39 5.12
N ALA A 24 2.16 -23.56 6.16
CA ALA A 24 3.32 -23.02 6.89
C ALA A 24 4.04 -24.05 7.78
N ASP A 25 3.35 -25.10 8.24
CA ASP A 25 3.88 -26.11 9.18
C ASP A 25 4.29 -27.43 8.53
N SER A 26 4.26 -27.53 7.20
CA SER A 26 4.73 -28.74 6.50
C SER A 26 6.27 -28.86 6.56
N PRO A 27 6.84 -30.07 6.74
CA PRO A 27 8.29 -30.30 6.58
C PRO A 27 8.83 -29.89 5.20
N ARG A 28 7.95 -29.80 4.19
CA ARG A 28 8.26 -29.28 2.84
C ARG A 28 8.33 -27.75 2.77
N ALA A 29 8.01 -27.04 3.86
CA ALA A 29 8.03 -25.58 3.93
C ALA A 29 9.44 -25.00 4.19
N ARG A 30 10.45 -25.82 4.45
CA ARG A 30 11.86 -25.40 4.58
C ARG A 30 12.77 -26.20 3.64
N CYS A 31 13.66 -25.49 2.96
CA CYS A 31 14.75 -26.06 2.19
C CYS A 31 15.88 -26.53 3.14
N SER A 32 16.72 -27.46 2.68
CA SER A 32 17.92 -27.91 3.41
C SER A 32 18.90 -26.76 3.72
N CYS A 33 18.86 -25.66 2.96
CA CYS A 33 19.62 -24.44 3.24
C CYS A 33 18.97 -23.51 4.29
N GLY A 34 17.86 -23.91 4.93
CA GLY A 34 17.17 -23.14 5.95
C GLY A 34 16.15 -22.13 5.45
N VAL A 35 16.10 -21.86 4.14
CA VAL A 35 15.14 -20.94 3.53
C VAL A 35 13.71 -21.50 3.61
N ARG A 36 12.76 -20.66 4.04
CA ARG A 36 11.33 -20.98 4.06
C ARG A 36 10.68 -20.77 2.69
N ARG A 37 9.82 -21.69 2.26
CA ARG A 37 9.01 -21.58 1.03
C ARG A 37 8.18 -20.29 1.01
N THR A 38 7.64 -19.88 2.16
CA THR A 38 6.86 -18.64 2.29
C THR A 38 7.68 -17.40 1.97
N VAL A 39 8.98 -17.37 2.33
CA VAL A 39 9.89 -16.27 2.01
C VAL A 39 10.15 -16.22 0.50
N LEU A 40 10.41 -17.36 -0.14
CA LEU A 40 10.58 -17.43 -1.59
C LEU A 40 9.33 -16.98 -2.34
N ARG A 41 8.14 -17.45 -1.90
CA ARG A 41 6.85 -17.03 -2.45
C ARG A 41 6.66 -15.52 -2.30
N HIS A 42 6.83 -14.99 -1.10
CA HIS A 42 6.68 -13.56 -0.82
C HIS A 42 7.60 -12.73 -1.73
N ASN A 43 8.88 -13.10 -1.83
CA ASN A 43 9.83 -12.38 -2.69
C ASN A 43 9.51 -12.48 -4.18
N ALA A 44 8.89 -13.58 -4.63
CA ALA A 44 8.46 -13.73 -6.02
C ALA A 44 7.21 -12.88 -6.33
N VAL A 45 6.29 -12.80 -5.37
CA VAL A 45 4.97 -12.17 -5.53
C VAL A 45 5.01 -10.67 -5.23
N SER A 46 5.68 -10.22 -4.17
CA SER A 46 5.69 -8.82 -3.72
C SER A 46 6.07 -7.79 -4.80
N PRO A 47 6.94 -8.08 -5.79
CA PRO A 47 7.22 -7.12 -6.85
C PRO A 47 6.16 -7.08 -7.96
N CYS A 48 5.19 -8.00 -8.00
CA CYS A 48 4.19 -8.11 -9.07
C CYS A 48 3.32 -6.86 -9.18
N ALA A 49 2.80 -6.35 -8.06
CA ALA A 49 1.97 -5.14 -8.06
C ALA A 49 2.73 -3.93 -8.62
N GLY A 50 4.00 -3.75 -8.21
CA GLY A 50 4.87 -2.70 -8.74
C GLY A 50 5.11 -2.83 -10.24
N ARG A 51 5.36 -4.06 -10.74
CA ARG A 51 5.51 -4.32 -12.19
C ARG A 51 4.23 -4.04 -12.96
N ALA A 52 3.07 -4.42 -12.43
CA ALA A 52 1.78 -4.14 -13.06
C ALA A 52 1.52 -2.63 -13.14
N MET A 53 1.75 -1.90 -12.05
CA MET A 53 1.63 -0.44 -12.02
C MET A 53 2.60 0.25 -12.97
N ALA A 54 3.85 -0.24 -13.09
CA ALA A 54 4.82 0.30 -14.04
C ALA A 54 4.31 0.19 -15.49
N ARG A 55 3.75 -0.96 -15.87
CA ARG A 55 3.16 -1.16 -17.21
C ARG A 55 1.94 -0.26 -17.45
N LEU A 56 1.08 -0.09 -16.45
CA LEU A 56 -0.06 0.83 -16.55
C LEU A 56 0.39 2.28 -16.76
N LYS A 57 1.42 2.73 -16.04
CA LYS A 57 2.01 4.07 -16.20
C LYS A 57 2.60 4.27 -17.59
N GLU A 58 3.26 3.26 -18.13
CA GLU A 58 3.83 3.29 -19.48
C GLU A 58 2.74 3.31 -20.57
N ALA A 59 1.65 2.58 -20.37
CA ALA A 59 0.52 2.56 -21.30
C ALA A 59 -0.32 3.85 -21.28
N HIS A 60 -0.40 4.54 -20.14
CA HIS A 60 -1.25 5.72 -19.94
C HIS A 60 -0.47 6.90 -19.30
N PRO A 61 0.60 7.40 -19.94
CA PRO A 61 1.53 8.35 -19.31
C PRO A 61 0.88 9.72 -19.02
N GLU A 62 -0.01 10.20 -19.89
CA GLU A 62 -0.68 11.49 -19.70
C GLU A 62 -1.69 11.47 -18.57
N GLU A 63 -2.51 10.42 -18.51
CA GLU A 63 -3.49 10.20 -17.47
C GLU A 63 -2.82 10.00 -16.11
N TYR A 64 -1.77 9.16 -16.07
CA TYR A 64 -0.95 9.03 -14.87
C TYR A 64 -0.34 10.37 -14.44
N GLY A 65 0.19 11.14 -15.40
CA GLY A 65 0.75 12.46 -15.14
C GLY A 65 -0.27 13.45 -14.56
N ARG A 66 -1.52 13.40 -15.03
CA ARG A 66 -2.63 14.19 -14.46
C ARG A 66 -2.90 13.79 -13.01
N TYR A 67 -3.17 12.51 -12.75
CA TYR A 67 -3.42 12.04 -11.38
C TYR A 67 -2.28 12.33 -10.43
N LEU A 68 -1.03 12.20 -10.88
CA LEU A 68 0.14 12.53 -10.06
C LEU A 68 0.24 14.02 -9.72
N ARG A 69 -0.14 14.92 -10.64
CA ARG A 69 -0.17 16.36 -10.36
C ARG A 69 -1.27 16.69 -9.35
N ASP A 70 -2.46 16.15 -9.54
CA ASP A 70 -3.61 16.42 -8.68
C ASP A 70 -3.33 15.94 -7.24
N ALA A 71 -2.84 14.70 -7.08
CA ALA A 71 -2.46 14.15 -5.78
C ALA A 71 -1.33 14.95 -5.09
N LYS A 72 -0.36 15.47 -5.86
CA LYS A 72 0.68 16.35 -5.30
C LYS A 72 0.12 17.68 -4.85
N ALA A 73 -0.79 18.27 -5.60
CA ALA A 73 -1.41 19.54 -5.23
C ALA A 73 -2.21 19.41 -3.92
N GLU A 74 -2.96 18.32 -3.78
CA GLU A 74 -3.70 17.98 -2.56
C GLU A 74 -2.75 17.79 -1.36
N ALA A 75 -1.74 16.93 -1.49
CA ALA A 75 -0.77 16.68 -0.41
C ALA A 75 -0.02 17.95 0.02
N LEU A 76 0.30 18.85 -0.92
CA LEU A 76 0.92 20.14 -0.60
C LEU A 76 -0.04 21.08 0.12
N ALA A 77 -1.32 21.09 -0.22
CA ALA A 77 -2.32 21.89 0.49
C ALA A 77 -2.54 21.39 1.93
N GLU A 78 -2.55 20.07 2.14
CA GLU A 78 -2.61 19.44 3.47
C GLU A 78 -1.34 19.74 4.29
N PHE A 79 -0.18 19.64 3.65
CA PHE A 79 1.10 20.00 4.23
C PHE A 79 1.08 21.45 4.72
N GLU A 80 0.68 22.42 3.89
CA GLU A 80 0.64 23.84 4.27
C GLU A 80 -0.33 24.12 5.42
N THR A 81 -1.41 23.35 5.51
CA THR A 81 -2.35 23.43 6.63
C THR A 81 -1.73 22.89 7.91
N THR A 82 -1.07 21.73 7.84
CA THR A 82 -0.35 21.12 8.96
C THR A 82 0.80 22.00 9.41
N TRP A 83 1.52 22.62 8.47
CA TRP A 83 2.63 23.51 8.74
C TRP A 83 2.19 24.77 9.48
N ARG A 84 1.11 25.43 9.03
CA ARG A 84 0.54 26.59 9.73
C ARG A 84 0.12 26.26 11.16
N ARG A 85 -0.47 25.10 11.38
CA ARG A 85 -0.87 24.59 12.70
C ARG A 85 0.34 24.32 13.59
N HIS A 86 1.40 23.75 13.01
CA HIS A 86 2.68 23.53 13.70
C HIS A 86 3.32 24.84 14.15
N LEU A 87 3.35 25.87 13.29
CA LEU A 87 3.86 27.21 13.64
C LEU A 87 3.03 27.89 14.75
N ALA A 88 1.76 27.54 14.89
CA ALA A 88 0.89 28.02 15.97
C ALA A 88 1.07 27.22 17.30
N GLY A 89 2.02 26.28 17.35
CA GLY A 89 2.34 25.50 18.55
C GLY A 89 1.57 24.19 18.70
N ASP A 90 0.73 23.80 17.74
CA ASP A 90 0.13 22.47 17.72
C ASP A 90 1.06 21.46 17.03
N HIS A 91 1.75 20.68 17.86
CA HIS A 91 2.69 19.64 17.43
C HIS A 91 2.07 18.24 17.34
N SER A 92 0.74 18.12 17.37
CA SER A 92 0.09 16.82 17.20
C SER A 92 0.33 16.27 15.79
N GLN A 93 1.13 15.19 15.71
CA GLN A 93 1.18 14.32 14.55
C GLN A 93 -0.07 13.45 14.62
N ARG A 94 -1.08 13.75 13.81
CA ARG A 94 -2.27 12.93 13.69
C ARG A 94 -2.09 11.95 12.54
#